data_AF-A0A0D3K942-F1
#
_entry.id   AF-A0A0D3K942-F1
#
_cell.length_a   1.000
_cell.length_b   1.000
_cell.length_c   1.000
_cell.angle_alpha   90.00
_cell.angle_beta   90.00
_cell.angle_gamma   90.00
#
_symmetry.space_group_name_H-M   'P 1'
#
loop_
_entity.id
_entity.type
_entity.pdbx_description
1 polymer ?
#
loop_
_entity_poly.entity_id
_entity_poly.type
_entity_poly.pdbx_seq_one_letter_code
_entity_poly.pdbx_strand_id
1 'polypeptide(L)'
;MDDAAVDTDAAAIRLAVLDAYAALPATGKPQAGEWSVLAGIALRSASDALEVVALGTGTKCLTAKAIAAERSGGCLHDGHAEVCARRAFLRYLLAQLRLHAGGDAARSVLEPRPGGGYALKAGYSVHFYSSQP
;
A
#
# COMPACT_ATOMS: atom_id res chain seq x y z
N MET A 1 13.53 20.92 15.30
CA MET A 1 13.59 20.09 14.07
C MET A 1 12.24 20.28 13.41
N ASP A 2 12.25 20.85 12.21
CA ASP A 2 11.18 21.65 11.60
C ASP A 2 9.83 20.93 11.42
N ASP A 3 8.78 21.45 12.04
CA ASP A 3 7.38 21.07 11.77
C ASP A 3 6.93 21.41 10.33
N ALA A 4 7.58 22.39 9.69
CA ALA A 4 7.26 22.80 8.32
C ALA A 4 7.65 21.74 7.27
N ALA A 5 8.72 20.97 7.51
CA ALA A 5 9.17 19.92 6.59
C ALA A 5 8.21 18.71 6.60
N VAL A 6 7.67 18.37 7.78
CA VAL A 6 6.70 17.28 7.96
C VAL A 6 5.40 17.54 7.22
N ASP A 7 4.94 18.80 7.18
CA ASP A 7 3.70 19.20 6.49
C ASP A 7 3.81 19.09 4.96
N THR A 8 4.95 19.51 4.38
CA THR A 8 5.22 19.33 2.94
C THR A 8 5.32 17.86 2.53
N ASP A 9 5.88 17.01 3.39
CA ASP A 9 6.05 15.58 3.07
C ASP A 9 4.70 14.86 3.06
N ALA A 10 3.84 15.13 4.05
CA ALA A 10 2.48 14.62 4.10
C ALA A 10 1.65 15.06 2.88
N ALA A 11 1.79 16.31 2.45
CA ALA A 11 1.11 16.83 1.26
C ALA A 11 1.57 16.13 -0.03
N ALA A 12 2.88 15.90 -0.18
CA ALA A 12 3.45 15.21 -1.33
C ALA A 12 2.98 13.75 -1.42
N ILE A 13 2.98 13.04 -0.28
CA ILE A 13 2.49 11.65 -0.20
C ILE A 13 1.00 11.59 -0.56
N ARG A 14 0.19 12.50 0.00
CA ARG A 14 -1.24 12.59 -0.31
C ARG A 14 -1.48 12.80 -1.80
N LEU A 15 -0.80 13.77 -2.41
CA LEU A 15 -0.94 14.07 -3.84
C LEU A 15 -0.54 12.86 -4.70
N ALA A 16 0.60 12.23 -4.40
CA ALA A 16 1.05 11.04 -5.12
C ALA A 16 0.01 9.91 -5.06
N VAL A 17 -0.60 9.66 -3.90
CA VAL A 17 -1.65 8.64 -3.74
C VAL A 17 -2.93 9.00 -4.51
N LEU A 18 -3.35 10.27 -4.47
CA LEU A 18 -4.51 10.74 -5.22
C LEU A 18 -4.29 10.65 -6.73
N ASP A 19 -3.11 11.02 -7.22
CA ASP A 19 -2.76 10.96 -8.64
C ASP A 19 -2.67 9.52 -9.13
N ALA A 20 -2.03 8.63 -8.36
CA ALA A 20 -1.97 7.21 -8.65
C ALA A 20 -3.38 6.59 -8.70
N TYR A 21 -4.27 6.97 -7.78
CA TYR A 21 -5.67 6.55 -7.82
C TYR A 21 -6.41 7.13 -9.02
N ALA A 22 -6.22 8.41 -9.34
CA ALA A 22 -6.85 9.09 -10.47
C ALA A 22 -6.47 8.44 -11.82
N ALA A 23 -5.22 7.98 -11.96
CA ALA A 23 -4.73 7.30 -13.16
C ALA A 23 -5.33 5.89 -13.39
N LEU A 24 -5.92 5.25 -12.36
CA LEU A 24 -6.59 3.96 -12.53
C LEU A 24 -7.86 4.07 -13.40
N PRO A 25 -8.27 3.00 -14.09
CA PRO A 25 -9.56 2.94 -14.78
C PRO A 25 -10.74 3.28 -13.85
N ALA A 26 -11.86 3.71 -14.43
CA ALA A 26 -13.08 4.02 -13.67
C ALA A 26 -13.67 2.80 -12.94
N THR A 27 -13.33 1.58 -13.37
CA THR A 27 -13.79 0.34 -12.75
C THR A 27 -13.33 0.25 -11.30
N GLY A 28 -14.28 0.14 -10.37
CA GLY A 28 -14.00 0.07 -8.93
C GLY A 28 -13.84 1.43 -8.25
N LYS A 29 -14.02 2.55 -8.98
CA LYS A 29 -14.17 3.89 -8.39
C LYS A 29 -15.64 4.17 -8.06
N PRO A 30 -15.92 4.97 -7.03
CA PRO A 30 -17.30 5.40 -6.71
C PRO A 30 -17.97 6.07 -7.91
N GLN A 31 -19.25 5.75 -8.13
CA GLN A 31 -20.12 6.43 -9.10
C GLN A 31 -20.79 7.67 -8.49
N ALA A 32 -21.60 8.37 -9.28
CA ALA A 32 -22.33 9.55 -8.83
C ALA A 32 -23.21 9.21 -7.62
N GLY A 33 -22.99 9.91 -6.49
CA GLY A 33 -23.70 9.68 -5.23
C GLY A 33 -23.09 8.59 -4.33
N GLU A 34 -22.04 7.91 -4.78
CA GLU A 34 -21.28 6.97 -3.98
C GLU A 34 -20.04 7.62 -3.37
N TRP A 35 -19.59 7.10 -2.24
CA TRP A 35 -18.35 7.49 -1.59
C TRP A 35 -17.62 6.27 -1.06
N SER A 36 -16.30 6.38 -0.94
CA SER A 36 -15.45 5.38 -0.32
C SER A 36 -14.27 6.07 0.35
N VAL A 37 -13.55 5.32 1.17
CA VAL A 37 -12.25 5.76 1.71
C VAL A 37 -11.16 5.30 0.76
N LEU A 38 -10.10 6.10 0.61
CA LEU A 38 -8.89 5.76 -0.11
C LEU A 38 -7.73 5.66 0.88
N ALA A 39 -6.98 4.57 0.80
CA ALA A 39 -5.70 4.42 1.48
C ALA A 39 -4.61 4.03 0.47
N GLY A 40 -3.38 4.42 0.77
CA GLY A 40 -2.23 4.16 -0.08
C GLY A 40 -0.95 3.96 0.72
N ILE A 41 -0.04 3.19 0.15
CA ILE A 41 1.32 3.03 0.66
C ILE A 41 2.28 3.48 -0.44
N ALA A 42 3.12 4.46 -0.09
CA ALA A 42 4.17 4.98 -0.94
C ALA A 42 5.55 4.61 -0.37
N LEU A 43 6.49 4.33 -1.26
CA LEU A 43 7.91 4.22 -0.93
C LEU A 43 8.61 5.50 -1.35
N ARG A 44 9.42 6.06 -0.47
CA ARG A 44 10.39 7.10 -0.82
C ARG A 44 11.75 6.43 -0.95
N SER A 45 12.43 6.62 -2.08
CA SER A 45 13.76 6.07 -2.33
C SER A 45 14.85 6.95 -1.74
N ALA A 46 16.09 6.46 -1.74
CA ALA A 46 17.26 7.24 -1.33
C ALA A 46 17.52 8.48 -2.21
N SER A 47 16.96 8.53 -3.42
CA SER A 47 17.02 9.69 -4.31
C SER A 47 15.80 10.62 -4.16
N ASP A 48 15.05 10.47 -3.07
CA ASP A 48 13.85 11.23 -2.75
C ASP A 48 12.67 11.03 -3.72
N ALA A 49 12.71 9.97 -4.54
CA ALA A 49 11.62 9.65 -5.46
C ALA A 49 10.50 8.92 -4.72
N LEU A 50 9.26 9.39 -4.88
CA LEU A 50 8.05 8.75 -4.35
C LEU A 50 7.42 7.81 -5.37
N GLU A 51 7.16 6.58 -4.96
CA GLU A 51 6.45 5.56 -5.73
C GLU A 51 5.28 5.00 -4.93
N VAL A 52 4.05 5.10 -5.46
CA VAL A 52 2.87 4.47 -4.85
C VAL A 52 2.82 2.99 -5.24
N VAL A 53 3.05 2.12 -4.26
CA VAL A 53 3.19 0.67 -4.50
C VAL A 53 1.95 -0.13 -4.12
N ALA A 54 1.03 0.47 -3.37
CA ALA A 54 -0.24 -0.14 -3.02
C ALA A 54 -1.33 0.90 -2.82
N LEU A 55 -2.55 0.57 -3.25
CA LEU A 55 -3.76 1.34 -3.04
C LEU A 55 -4.86 0.40 -2.52
N GLY A 56 -5.79 0.97 -1.76
CA GLY A 56 -6.97 0.28 -1.28
C GLY A 56 -8.14 1.24 -1.15
N THR A 57 -9.35 0.76 -1.44
CA THR A 57 -10.59 1.47 -1.17
C THR A 57 -11.58 0.58 -0.44
N GLY A 58 -12.44 1.17 0.38
CA GLY A 58 -13.56 0.45 0.99
C GLY A 58 -13.86 0.92 2.42
N THR A 59 -15.06 0.59 2.88
CA THR A 59 -15.66 1.11 4.13
C THR A 59 -16.44 0.05 4.90
N LYS A 60 -16.30 -1.22 4.50
CA LYS A 60 -17.15 -2.32 4.97
C LYS A 60 -16.31 -3.54 5.33
N CYS A 61 -16.83 -4.31 6.26
CA CYS A 61 -16.30 -5.60 6.66
C CYS A 61 -17.43 -6.64 6.64
N LEU A 62 -17.05 -7.92 6.63
CA LEU A 62 -18.00 -9.02 6.72
C LEU A 62 -18.60 -9.10 8.12
N THR A 63 -19.86 -9.53 8.18
CA THR A 63 -20.51 -9.82 9.46
C THR A 63 -19.90 -11.06 10.10
N ALA A 64 -19.98 -11.16 11.43
CA ALA A 64 -19.52 -12.34 12.16
C ALA A 64 -20.17 -13.63 11.65
N LYS A 65 -21.45 -13.59 11.24
CA LYS A 65 -22.16 -14.72 10.63
C LYS A 65 -21.53 -15.14 9.30
N ALA A 66 -21.19 -14.18 8.44
CA ALA A 66 -20.55 -14.46 7.16
C ALA A 66 -19.13 -15.04 7.34
N ILE A 67 -18.34 -14.46 8.25
CA ILE A 67 -17.02 -14.99 8.62
C ILE A 67 -17.14 -16.41 9.18
N ALA A 68 -18.10 -16.65 10.07
CA ALA A 68 -18.31 -17.96 10.67
C ALA A 68 -18.85 -19.00 9.69
N ALA A 69 -19.48 -18.60 8.58
CA ALA A 69 -19.88 -19.50 7.51
C ALA A 69 -18.72 -19.85 6.56
N GLU A 70 -17.70 -19.00 6.49
CA GLU A 70 -16.50 -19.22 5.66
C GLU A 70 -15.50 -20.16 6.35
N ARG A 71 -14.92 -21.10 5.59
CA ARG A 71 -13.95 -22.10 6.07
C ARG A 71 -12.75 -22.28 5.16
N SER A 72 -12.82 -21.81 3.92
CA SER A 72 -11.79 -21.99 2.88
C SER A 72 -10.71 -20.91 2.90
N GLY A 73 -10.93 -19.81 3.63
CA GLY A 73 -10.06 -18.63 3.58
C GLY A 73 -10.20 -17.81 2.30
N GLY A 74 -11.23 -18.07 1.48
CA GLY A 74 -11.51 -17.36 0.24
C GLY A 74 -12.13 -15.97 0.42
N CYS A 75 -12.70 -15.66 1.59
CA CYS A 75 -13.33 -14.36 1.83
C CYS A 75 -12.39 -13.34 2.50
N LEU A 76 -12.53 -12.08 2.11
CA LEU A 76 -11.89 -10.96 2.79
C LEU A 76 -12.77 -10.50 3.95
N HIS A 77 -12.32 -10.74 5.18
CA HIS A 77 -13.09 -10.37 6.39
C HIS A 77 -13.24 -8.86 6.56
N ASP A 78 -12.19 -8.11 6.22
CA ASP A 78 -12.13 -6.67 6.43
C ASP A 78 -11.73 -6.00 5.11
N GLY A 79 -12.69 -5.28 4.53
CA GLY A 79 -12.57 -4.57 3.28
C GLY A 79 -12.37 -3.07 3.46
N HIS A 80 -12.00 -2.59 4.65
CA HIS A 80 -11.60 -1.20 4.82
C HIS A 80 -10.37 -0.87 3.97
N ALA A 81 -10.31 0.37 3.50
CA ALA A 81 -9.30 0.84 2.56
C ALA A 81 -7.87 0.55 3.04
N GLU A 82 -7.60 0.82 4.32
CA GLU A 82 -6.30 0.66 4.99
C GLU A 82 -5.88 -0.81 5.04
N VAL A 83 -6.84 -1.70 5.31
CA VAL A 83 -6.60 -3.15 5.33
C VAL A 83 -6.33 -3.66 3.94
N CYS A 84 -7.11 -3.22 2.95
CA CYS A 84 -6.88 -3.55 1.54
C CYS A 84 -5.51 -3.06 1.06
N ALA A 85 -5.13 -1.82 1.36
CA ALA A 85 -3.83 -1.25 0.99
C ALA A 85 -2.67 -2.03 1.62
N ARG A 86 -2.77 -2.38 2.90
CA ARG A 86 -1.77 -3.22 3.58
C ARG A 86 -1.65 -4.60 2.94
N ARG A 87 -2.77 -5.25 2.60
CA ARG A 87 -2.74 -6.57 1.92
C ARG A 87 -2.13 -6.47 0.52
N ALA A 88 -2.41 -5.40 -0.22
CA ALA A 88 -1.78 -5.13 -1.50
C ALA A 88 -0.27 -4.90 -1.33
N PHE A 89 0.16 -4.19 -0.30
CA PHE A 89 1.58 -3.99 0.01
C PHE A 89 2.31 -5.29 0.35
N LEU A 90 1.68 -6.22 1.08
CA LEU A 90 2.25 -7.56 1.28
C LEU A 90 2.47 -8.31 -0.05
N ARG A 91 1.54 -8.19 -1.00
CA ARG A 91 1.72 -8.76 -2.34
C ARG A 91 2.87 -8.10 -3.09
N TYR A 92 3.03 -6.79 -2.97
CA TYR A 92 4.19 -6.06 -3.50
C TYR A 92 5.49 -6.62 -2.90
N LEU A 93 5.61 -6.72 -1.58
CA LEU A 93 6.80 -7.27 -0.92
C LEU A 93 7.11 -8.70 -1.36
N LEU A 94 6.09 -9.56 -1.51
CA LEU A 94 6.28 -10.90 -2.06
C LEU A 94 6.79 -10.87 -3.51
N ALA A 95 6.34 -9.92 -4.33
CA ALA A 95 6.89 -9.73 -5.68
C ALA A 95 8.36 -9.27 -5.63
N GLN A 96 8.72 -8.40 -4.67
CA GLN A 96 10.11 -7.97 -4.45
C GLN A 96 11.03 -9.14 -4.06
N LEU A 97 10.52 -10.11 -3.29
CA LEU A 97 11.25 -11.35 -2.96
C LEU A 97 11.37 -12.29 -4.17
N ARG A 98 10.33 -12.34 -5.03
CA ARG A 98 10.40 -13.13 -6.27
C ARG A 98 11.46 -12.61 -7.24
N LEU A 99 11.71 -11.30 -7.27
CA LEU A 99 12.81 -10.73 -8.05
C LEU A 99 14.17 -11.29 -7.60
N HIS A 100 14.40 -11.42 -6.28
CA HIS A 100 15.60 -12.09 -5.75
C HIS A 100 15.67 -13.56 -6.16
N ALA A 101 14.58 -14.30 -5.99
CA ALA A 101 14.54 -15.72 -6.36
C ALA A 101 14.72 -15.95 -7.87
N GLY A 102 14.33 -14.99 -8.71
CA GLY A 102 14.42 -15.05 -10.17
C GLY A 102 15.71 -14.49 -10.77
N GLY A 103 16.68 -14.06 -9.95
CA GLY A 103 17.96 -13.52 -10.43
C GLY A 103 17.93 -12.05 -10.87
N ASP A 104 16.84 -11.33 -10.60
CA ASP A 104 16.64 -9.91 -10.95
C ASP A 104 16.64 -9.01 -9.70
N ALA A 105 17.51 -9.34 -8.74
CA ALA A 105 17.63 -8.68 -7.44
C ALA A 105 17.90 -7.17 -7.54
N ALA A 106 18.52 -6.71 -8.63
CA ALA A 106 18.84 -5.31 -8.85
C ALA A 106 17.59 -4.42 -8.86
N ARG A 107 16.47 -4.90 -9.41
CA ARG A 107 15.18 -4.19 -9.47
C ARG A 107 14.39 -4.25 -8.16
N SER A 108 14.81 -5.09 -7.21
CA SER A 108 14.11 -5.20 -5.93
C SER A 108 14.39 -3.99 -5.04
N VAL A 109 13.40 -3.52 -4.28
CA VAL A 109 13.63 -2.56 -3.17
C VAL A 109 14.13 -3.24 -1.91
N LEU A 110 14.22 -4.58 -1.90
CA LEU A 110 14.71 -5.36 -0.78
C LEU A 110 16.17 -5.75 -0.98
N GLU A 111 16.88 -5.94 0.13
CA GLU A 111 18.24 -6.49 0.19
C GLU A 111 18.35 -7.61 1.23
N PRO A 112 19.18 -8.63 0.99
CA PRO A 112 19.41 -9.69 1.97
C PRO A 112 20.09 -9.13 3.22
N ARG A 113 19.67 -9.61 4.39
CA ARG A 113 20.31 -9.23 5.66
C ARG A 113 21.35 -10.26 6.11
N PRO A 114 22.41 -9.83 6.80
CA PRO A 114 23.25 -10.73 7.58
C PRO A 114 22.38 -11.52 8.57
N GLY A 115 22.54 -12.85 8.63
CA GLY A 115 21.73 -13.72 9.48
C GLY A 115 20.39 -14.16 8.89
N GLY A 116 20.08 -13.78 7.65
CA GLY A 116 18.95 -14.29 6.88
C GLY A 116 17.74 -13.35 6.80
N GLY A 117 16.89 -13.64 5.82
CA GLY A 117 15.77 -12.79 5.45
C GLY A 117 16.20 -11.54 4.68
N TYR A 118 15.26 -10.59 4.57
CA TYR A 118 15.41 -9.39 3.75
C TYR A 118 14.98 -8.16 4.54
N ALA A 119 15.54 -7.00 4.19
CA ALA A 119 15.08 -5.68 4.62
C ALA A 119 14.89 -4.78 3.40
N LEU A 120 14.23 -3.64 3.58
CA LEU A 120 14.29 -2.56 2.61
C LEU A 120 15.73 -2.06 2.49
N LYS A 121 16.13 -1.73 1.26
CA LYS A 121 17.42 -1.10 0.98
C LYS A 121 17.60 0.17 1.79
N ALA A 122 18.83 0.43 2.20
CA ALA A 122 19.18 1.67 2.90
C ALA A 122 18.67 2.91 2.14
N GLY A 123 18.12 3.88 2.88
CA GLY A 123 17.56 5.12 2.33
C GLY A 123 16.13 5.00 1.80
N TYR A 124 15.51 3.82 1.83
CA TYR A 124 14.07 3.70 1.59
C TYR A 124 13.26 3.95 2.87
N SER A 125 12.15 4.69 2.74
CA SER A 125 11.12 4.81 3.78
C SER A 125 9.74 4.44 3.24
N VAL A 126 8.90 3.93 4.14
CA VAL A 126 7.52 3.54 3.84
C VAL A 126 6.58 4.58 4.44
N HIS A 127 5.68 5.09 3.62
CA HIS A 127 4.71 6.10 4.01
C HIS A 127 3.31 5.57 3.79
N PHE A 128 2.43 5.81 4.76
CA PHE A 128 1.05 5.40 4.72
C PHE A 128 0.14 6.63 4.69
N TYR A 129 -0.88 6.58 3.84
CA TYR A 129 -1.93 7.59 3.73
C TYR A 129 -3.29 6.91 3.88
N SER A 130 -4.20 7.54 4.63
CA SER A 130 -5.64 7.30 4.56
C SER A 130 -6.38 8.62 4.41
N SER A 131 -7.44 8.62 3.62
CA SER A 131 -8.34 9.77 3.48
C SER A 131 -9.28 9.95 4.67
N GLN A 132 -9.27 9.02 5.64
CA GLN A 132 -9.97 9.14 6.91
C GLN A 132 -9.02 8.89 8.11
N PRO A 133 -9.28 9.52 9.26
CA PRO A 133 -8.50 9.32 10.48
C PRO A 133 -8.63 7.91 11.07
#